data_AF-A0A848WLU5-F1
#
_entry.id   AF-A0A848WLU5-F1
#
_cell.length_a   1.000
_cell.length_b   1.000
_cell.length_c   1.000
_cell.angle_alpha   90.00
_cell.angle_beta   90.00
_cell.angle_gamma   90.00
#
_symmetry.space_group_name_H-M   'P 1'
#
loop_
_entity.id
_entity.type
_entity.pdbx_description
1 polymer ?
#
loop_
_entity_poly.entity_id
_entity_poly.type
_entity_poly.pdbx_seq_one_letter_code
_entity_poly.pdbx_strand_id
1 'polypeptide(L)'
;MIHRIVMTAFVAFIILAAIPFVPGAEIGFALLLLFGKEVAPLVYLGMVGALVLSYTIARLVPTSVLRGALMWLGLTKASNAVSGLDAASPNERLNMLSRILPSKVGHKLHRYRYMLLAIALNTPGNSLLGGGGGLAFIAGASRFFAFWPFLLAVLCAVAPVPVFFFMM
;
A
#
# COMPACT_ATOMS: atom_id res chain seq x y z
N MET A 1 -33.25 -3.59 -3.75
CA MET A 1 -32.69 -4.15 -2.50
C MET A 1 -31.32 -4.80 -2.74
N ILE A 2 -31.24 -5.85 -3.56
CA ILE A 2 -30.00 -6.62 -3.83
C ILE A 2 -28.84 -5.72 -4.30
N HIS A 3 -29.07 -4.82 -5.27
CA HIS A 3 -28.04 -3.91 -5.74
C HIS A 3 -27.41 -3.06 -4.61
N ARG A 4 -28.21 -2.55 -3.67
CA ARG A 4 -27.70 -1.79 -2.52
C ARG A 4 -26.84 -2.64 -1.60
N ILE A 5 -27.24 -3.89 -1.34
CA ILE A 5 -26.47 -4.81 -0.49
C ILE A 5 -25.12 -5.11 -1.11
N VAL A 6 -25.09 -5.41 -2.42
CA VAL A 6 -23.84 -5.68 -3.16
C VAL A 6 -22.92 -4.46 -3.12
N MET A 7 -23.45 -3.26 -3.37
CA MET A 7 -22.65 -2.03 -3.33
C MET A 7 -22.11 -1.74 -1.93
N THR A 8 -22.92 -1.93 -0.87
CA THR A 8 -22.46 -1.76 0.51
C THR A 8 -21.37 -2.76 0.87
N ALA A 9 -21.53 -4.03 0.49
CA ALA A 9 -20.51 -5.06 0.73
C ALA A 9 -19.21 -4.76 -0.03
N PHE A 10 -19.33 -4.25 -1.26
CA PHE A 10 -18.18 -3.85 -2.07
C PHE A 10 -17.41 -2.66 -1.44
N VAL A 11 -18.12 -1.63 -0.99
CA VAL A 11 -17.51 -0.50 -0.28
C VAL A 11 -16.86 -0.97 1.02
N ALA A 12 -17.52 -1.85 1.78
CA ALA A 12 -16.95 -2.43 2.99
C ALA A 12 -15.67 -3.23 2.69
N PHE A 13 -15.65 -4.02 1.62
CA PHE A 13 -14.47 -4.72 1.14
C PHE A 13 -13.31 -3.76 0.83
N ILE A 14 -13.57 -2.67 0.08
CA ILE A 14 -12.55 -1.67 -0.24
C ILE A 14 -11.99 -1.03 1.03
N ILE A 15 -12.86 -0.57 1.93
CA ILE A 15 -12.45 0.12 3.16
C ILE A 15 -11.64 -0.82 4.03
N LEU A 16 -12.11 -2.06 4.23
CA LEU A 16 -11.44 -3.04 5.07
C LEU A 16 -10.08 -3.42 4.47
N ALA A 17 -10.00 -3.68 3.17
CA ALA A 17 -8.74 -4.01 2.48
C ALA A 17 -7.73 -2.85 2.44
N ALA A 18 -8.19 -1.59 2.58
CA ALA A 18 -7.32 -0.43 2.66
C ALA A 18 -6.63 -0.29 4.02
N ILE A 19 -7.18 -0.89 5.08
CA ILE A 19 -6.64 -0.84 6.43
C ILE A 19 -5.34 -1.67 6.51
N PRO A 20 -4.25 -1.13 7.07
CA PRO A 20 -3.03 -1.89 7.30
C PRO A 20 -3.27 -3.16 8.12
N PHE A 21 -2.50 -4.21 7.84
CA PHE A 21 -2.53 -5.54 8.46
C PHE A 21 -3.77 -6.39 8.16
N VAL A 22 -4.77 -5.85 7.44
CA VAL A 22 -5.89 -6.66 6.96
C VAL A 22 -5.42 -7.56 5.81
N PRO A 23 -5.77 -8.87 5.83
CA PRO A 23 -5.48 -9.81 4.74
C PRO A 23 -6.43 -9.60 3.55
N GLY A 24 -6.37 -8.42 2.93
CA GLY A 24 -7.29 -8.01 1.87
C GLY A 24 -7.17 -8.86 0.60
N ALA A 25 -5.96 -9.29 0.25
CA ALA A 25 -5.71 -10.15 -0.91
C ALA A 25 -6.31 -11.54 -0.70
N GLU A 26 -6.19 -12.10 0.50
CA GLU A 26 -6.77 -13.37 0.90
C GLU A 26 -8.31 -13.30 0.92
N ILE A 27 -8.89 -12.18 1.37
CA ILE A 27 -10.33 -11.93 1.29
C ILE A 27 -10.78 -11.89 -0.19
N GLY A 28 -10.07 -11.14 -1.04
CA GLY A 28 -10.36 -11.08 -2.48
C GLY A 28 -10.26 -12.46 -3.15
N PHE A 29 -9.24 -13.24 -2.79
CA PHE A 29 -9.07 -14.61 -3.27
C PHE A 29 -10.19 -15.53 -2.80
N ALA A 30 -10.63 -15.43 -1.54
CA ALA A 30 -11.78 -16.18 -1.04
C ALA A 30 -13.06 -15.83 -1.80
N LEU A 31 -13.29 -14.55 -2.14
CA LEU A 31 -14.44 -14.14 -2.96
C LEU A 31 -14.38 -14.74 -4.37
N LEU A 32 -13.20 -14.76 -4.99
CA LEU A 32 -12.99 -15.41 -6.30
C LEU A 32 -13.25 -16.91 -6.25
N LEU A 33 -12.85 -17.59 -5.17
CA LEU A 33 -13.12 -19.03 -5.00
C LEU A 33 -14.60 -19.32 -4.78
N LEU A 34 -15.32 -18.47 -4.05
CA LEU A 34 -16.73 -18.67 -3.70
C LEU A 34 -17.68 -18.33 -4.85
N PHE A 35 -17.41 -17.24 -5.58
CA PHE A 35 -18.31 -16.69 -6.61
C PHE A 35 -17.75 -16.76 -8.03
N GLY A 36 -16.50 -17.23 -8.19
CA GLY A 36 -15.88 -17.47 -9.49
C GLY A 36 -15.62 -16.19 -10.30
N LYS A 37 -15.64 -16.35 -11.63
CA LYS A 37 -15.31 -15.29 -12.59
C LYS A 37 -16.23 -14.07 -12.55
N GLU A 38 -17.48 -14.22 -12.09
CA GLU A 38 -18.46 -13.14 -12.09
C GLU A 38 -18.04 -11.97 -11.20
N VAL A 39 -17.33 -12.26 -10.10
CA VAL A 39 -16.82 -11.24 -9.18
C VAL A 39 -15.40 -10.79 -9.51
N ALA A 40 -14.73 -11.37 -10.51
CA ALA A 40 -13.33 -11.06 -10.79
C ALA A 40 -13.07 -9.59 -11.12
N PRO A 41 -13.89 -8.92 -11.96
CA PRO A 41 -13.75 -7.48 -12.20
C PRO A 41 -13.98 -6.65 -10.92
N LEU A 42 -14.92 -7.08 -10.09
CA LEU A 42 -15.25 -6.41 -8.83
C LEU A 42 -14.08 -6.51 -7.84
N VAL A 43 -13.53 -7.71 -7.64
CA VAL A 43 -12.37 -7.93 -6.77
C VAL A 43 -11.16 -7.15 -7.25
N TYR A 44 -10.88 -7.15 -8.55
CA TYR A 44 -9.79 -6.37 -9.14
C TYR A 44 -9.94 -4.87 -8.84
N LEU A 45 -11.09 -4.28 -9.18
CA LEU A 45 -11.36 -2.86 -8.95
C LEU A 45 -11.34 -2.52 -7.46
N GLY A 46 -11.87 -3.40 -6.61
CA GLY A 46 -11.87 -3.21 -5.16
C GLY A 46 -10.47 -3.21 -4.57
N MET A 47 -9.61 -4.14 -4.99
CA MET A 47 -8.22 -4.22 -4.53
C MET A 47 -7.41 -3.01 -5.02
N VAL A 48 -7.50 -2.64 -6.30
CA VAL A 48 -6.84 -1.43 -6.81
C VAL A 48 -7.34 -0.19 -6.06
N GLY A 49 -8.66 -0.07 -5.87
CA GLY A 49 -9.29 1.01 -5.13
C GLY A 49 -8.81 1.10 -3.67
N ALA A 50 -8.73 -0.02 -2.97
CA ALA A 50 -8.25 -0.10 -1.60
C ALA A 50 -6.79 0.35 -1.46
N LEU A 51 -5.91 -0.12 -2.35
CA LEU A 51 -4.49 0.25 -2.35
C LEU A 51 -4.30 1.74 -2.70
N VAL A 52 -5.02 2.26 -3.69
CA VAL A 52 -4.99 3.67 -4.06
C VAL A 52 -5.53 4.55 -2.93
N LEU A 53 -6.62 4.12 -2.27
CA LEU A 53 -7.19 4.82 -1.13
C LEU A 53 -6.18 4.90 0.02
N SER A 54 -5.61 3.75 0.40
CA SER A 54 -4.63 3.68 1.49
C SER A 54 -3.39 4.54 1.21
N TYR A 55 -2.85 4.46 -0.01
CA TYR A 55 -1.76 5.33 -0.47
C TYR A 55 -2.13 6.82 -0.39
N THR A 56 -3.32 7.19 -0.85
CA THR A 56 -3.75 8.59 -0.94
C THR A 56 -3.95 9.18 0.45
N ILE A 57 -4.62 8.44 1.34
CA ILE A 57 -4.76 8.81 2.75
C ILE A 57 -3.37 9.01 3.35
N ALA A 58 -2.48 8.02 3.25
CA ALA A 58 -1.16 8.10 3.84
C ALA A 58 -0.30 9.25 3.30
N ARG A 59 -0.45 9.60 2.02
CA ARG A 59 0.27 10.70 1.38
C ARG A 59 -0.24 12.08 1.82
N LEU A 60 -1.55 12.20 2.04
CA LEU A 60 -2.20 13.43 2.47
C LEU A 60 -2.10 13.68 3.98
N VAL A 61 -1.88 12.61 4.78
CA VAL A 61 -1.67 12.73 6.22
C VAL A 61 -0.44 13.63 6.49
N PRO A 62 -0.60 14.73 7.24
CA PRO A 62 0.50 15.59 7.62
C PRO A 62 1.55 14.83 8.46
N THR A 63 2.81 15.18 8.28
CA THR A 63 3.95 14.67 9.07
C THR A 63 3.76 14.90 10.57
N SER A 64 3.03 15.94 10.96
CA SER A 64 2.63 16.20 12.36
C SER A 64 1.73 15.11 12.95
N VAL A 65 0.84 14.51 12.15
CA VAL A 65 -0.03 13.40 12.59
C VAL A 65 0.78 12.10 12.70
N LEU A 66 1.68 11.83 11.75
CA LEU A 66 2.62 10.71 11.85
C LEU A 66 3.50 10.82 13.10
N ARG A 67 4.01 12.02 13.37
CA ARG A 67 4.79 12.32 14.59
C ARG A 67 3.97 12.03 15.85
N GLY A 68 2.72 12.50 15.89
CA GLY A 68 1.80 12.24 17.01
C GLY A 68 1.57 10.75 17.24
N ALA A 69 1.33 9.98 16.17
CA ALA A 69 1.15 8.54 16.24
C ALA A 69 2.42 7.80 16.71
N LEU A 70 3.60 8.19 16.22
CA LEU A 70 4.89 7.63 16.64
C LEU A 70 5.22 7.95 18.10
N MET A 71 4.90 9.17 18.56
CA MET A 71 5.01 9.56 19.96
C MET A 71 4.05 8.76 20.85
N TRP A 72 2.82 8.56 20.39
CA TRP A 72 1.83 7.76 21.11
C TRP A 72 2.25 6.29 21.24
N LEU A 73 2.91 5.73 20.22
CA LEU A 73 3.53 4.40 20.25
C LEU A 73 4.84 4.33 21.05
N GLY A 74 5.29 5.44 21.66
CA GLY A 74 6.55 5.51 22.42
C GLY A 74 7.82 5.49 21.56
N LEU A 75 7.70 5.55 20.23
CA LEU A 75 8.79 5.49 19.26
C LEU A 75 9.42 6.88 19.04
N THR A 76 9.94 7.46 20.12
CA THR A 76 10.51 8.83 20.15
C THR A 76 11.64 9.04 19.13
N LYS A 77 12.48 8.03 18.90
CA LYS A 77 13.55 8.08 17.88
C LYS A 77 13.00 8.20 16.45
N ALA A 78 11.94 7.46 16.13
CA ALA A 78 11.30 7.51 14.82
C ALA A 78 10.53 8.83 14.62
N SER A 79 9.86 9.33 15.67
CA SER A 79 9.24 10.67 15.68
C SER A 79 10.25 11.80 15.37
N ASN A 80 11.44 11.72 15.97
CA ASN A 80 12.51 12.70 15.74
C ASN A 80 13.12 12.57 14.34
N ALA A 81 13.25 11.35 13.82
CA ALA A 81 13.70 11.11 12.45
C ALA A 81 12.72 11.68 11.41
N VAL A 82 11.41 11.51 11.61
CA VAL A 82 10.36 12.08 10.74
C VAL A 82 10.40 13.61 10.78
N SER A 83 10.64 14.20 11.95
CA SER A 83 10.74 15.66 12.11
C SER A 83 12.00 16.23 11.43
N GLY A 84 13.14 15.52 11.49
CA GLY A 84 14.37 15.89 10.81
C GLY A 84 14.25 15.80 9.27
N LEU A 85 13.49 14.84 8.75
CA LEU A 85 13.23 14.73 7.32
C LEU A 85 12.31 15.85 6.80
N ASP A 86 11.32 16.28 7.58
CA ASP A 86 10.38 17.34 7.13
C ASP A 86 11.05 18.72 7.06
N ALA A 87 11.99 19.00 7.98
CA ALA A 87 12.81 20.21 7.97
C ALA A 87 13.93 20.21 6.89
N ALA A 88 14.32 19.04 6.39
CA ALA A 88 15.42 18.88 5.43
C ALA A 88 14.96 19.03 3.97
N SER A 89 15.75 19.73 3.17
CA SER A 89 15.56 19.86 1.72
C SER A 89 15.68 18.48 1.01
N PRO A 90 15.10 18.28 -0.20
CA PRO A 90 15.13 16.98 -0.90
C PRO A 90 16.55 16.38 -1.06
N ASN A 91 17.58 17.21 -1.22
CA ASN A 91 18.98 16.79 -1.32
C ASN A 91 19.56 16.38 0.04
N GLU A 92 19.17 17.04 1.14
CA GLU A 92 19.59 16.65 2.49
C GLU A 92 18.94 15.34 2.97
N ARG A 93 17.71 15.05 2.54
CA ARG A 93 17.03 13.78 2.85
C ARG A 93 17.80 12.57 2.33
N LEU A 94 18.40 12.67 1.14
CA LEU A 94 19.25 11.63 0.55
C LEU A 94 20.57 11.46 1.32
N ASN A 95 21.16 12.56 1.81
CA ASN A 95 22.36 12.54 2.64
C ASN A 95 22.10 11.95 4.05
N MET A 96 20.90 12.14 4.61
CA MET A 96 20.53 11.49 5.87
C MET A 96 20.26 9.99 5.69
N LEU A 97 19.59 9.58 4.59
CA LEU A 97 19.33 8.17 4.28
C LEU A 97 20.62 7.38 4.01
N SER A 98 21.60 7.97 3.34
CA SER A 98 22.90 7.33 3.07
C SER A 98 23.77 7.13 4.32
N ARG A 99 23.47 7.80 5.44
CA ARG A 99 24.11 7.54 6.74
C ARG A 99 23.55 6.31 7.46
N ILE A 100 22.32 5.90 7.14
CA ILE A 100 21.62 4.78 7.78
C ILE A 100 21.70 3.51 6.91
N LEU A 101 21.67 3.67 5.59
CA LEU A 101 21.74 2.58 4.61
C LEU A 101 23.03 2.66 3.78
N PRO A 102 23.77 1.55 3.60
CA PRO A 102 24.91 1.52 2.69
C PRO A 102 24.47 2.00 1.30
N SER A 103 25.23 2.92 0.71
CA SER A 103 24.87 3.66 -0.50
C SER A 103 24.40 2.78 -1.67
N LYS A 104 24.94 1.57 -1.80
CA LYS A 104 24.54 0.59 -2.84
C LYS A 104 23.13 0.02 -2.63
N VAL A 105 22.70 -0.19 -1.38
CA VAL A 105 21.37 -0.73 -1.04
C VAL A 105 20.32 0.36 -1.18
N GLY A 106 20.60 1.57 -0.67
CA GLY A 106 19.70 2.71 -0.82
C GLY A 106 19.44 3.09 -2.28
N HIS A 107 20.48 3.06 -3.13
CA HIS A 107 20.36 3.38 -4.54
C HIS A 107 19.58 2.31 -5.33
N LYS A 108 19.79 1.01 -5.04
CA LYS A 108 18.98 -0.07 -5.62
C LYS A 108 17.52 -0.01 -5.16
N LEU A 109 17.27 0.26 -3.87
CA LEU A 109 15.93 0.37 -3.32
C LEU A 109 15.16 1.50 -3.99
N HIS A 110 15.81 2.64 -4.25
CA HIS A 110 15.19 3.77 -4.96
C HIS A 110 14.94 3.45 -6.45
N ARG A 111 15.89 2.80 -7.13
CA ARG A 111 15.79 2.46 -8.56
C ARG A 111 14.69 1.44 -8.87
N TYR A 112 14.53 0.44 -8.00
CA TYR A 112 13.58 -0.67 -8.21
C TYR A 112 12.35 -0.61 -7.30
N ARG A 113 12.09 0.52 -6.63
CA ARG A 113 11.02 0.68 -5.62
C ARG A 113 9.65 0.18 -6.08
N TYR A 114 9.28 0.41 -7.34
CA TYR A 114 7.99 -0.01 -7.90
C TYR A 114 7.92 -1.52 -8.14
N MET A 115 9.01 -2.13 -8.60
CA MET A 115 9.11 -3.59 -8.74
C MET A 115 9.12 -4.27 -7.38
N LEU A 116 9.85 -3.71 -6.41
CA LEU A 116 9.87 -4.21 -5.04
C LEU A 116 8.49 -4.14 -4.38
N LEU A 117 7.75 -3.06 -4.61
CA LEU A 117 6.37 -2.96 -4.17
C LEU A 117 5.48 -4.03 -4.82
N ALA A 118 5.57 -4.21 -6.14
CA ALA A 118 4.79 -5.22 -6.86
C ALA A 118 5.08 -6.65 -6.37
N ILE A 119 6.36 -6.96 -6.12
CA ILE A 119 6.79 -8.23 -5.53
C ILE A 119 6.23 -8.35 -4.11
N ALA A 120 6.39 -7.32 -3.27
CA ALA A 120 5.91 -7.32 -1.90
C ALA A 120 4.39 -7.57 -1.80
N LEU A 121 3.60 -6.97 -2.70
CA LEU A 121 2.16 -7.17 -2.79
C LEU A 121 1.76 -8.60 -3.17
N ASN A 122 2.60 -9.30 -3.95
CA ASN A 122 2.34 -10.66 -4.40
C ASN A 122 3.03 -11.72 -3.53
N THR A 123 3.84 -11.34 -2.55
CA THR A 123 4.39 -12.29 -1.58
C THR A 123 3.27 -12.84 -0.69
N PRO A 124 3.16 -14.17 -0.55
CA PRO A 124 2.20 -14.76 0.38
C PRO A 124 2.54 -14.36 1.83
N GLY A 125 1.50 -14.12 2.63
CA GLY A 125 1.67 -13.68 4.01
C GLY A 125 2.14 -12.23 4.15
N ASN A 126 1.98 -11.40 3.10
CA ASN A 126 2.31 -9.98 3.17
C ASN A 126 1.54 -9.23 4.28
N SER A 127 0.43 -9.79 4.80
CA SER A 127 -0.28 -9.31 6.00
C SER A 127 0.64 -9.13 7.22
N LEU A 128 1.66 -9.99 7.39
CA LEU A 128 2.65 -9.85 8.48
C LEU A 128 3.50 -8.58 8.32
N LEU A 129 3.72 -8.14 7.07
CA LEU A 129 4.44 -6.91 6.74
C LEU A 129 3.51 -5.68 6.68
N GLY A 130 2.23 -5.83 7.01
CA GLY A 130 1.22 -4.79 6.91
C GLY A 130 0.15 -5.02 5.84
N GLY A 131 0.20 -6.11 5.09
CA GLY A 131 -0.77 -6.41 4.04
C GLY A 131 -0.60 -5.52 2.81
N GLY A 132 -1.47 -5.71 1.81
CA GLY A 132 -1.53 -4.81 0.66
C GLY A 132 -1.78 -3.36 1.07
N GLY A 133 -2.77 -3.13 1.95
CA GLY A 133 -3.10 -1.82 2.49
C GLY A 133 -1.92 -1.17 3.21
N GLY A 134 -1.21 -1.88 4.09
CA GLY A 134 -0.06 -1.32 4.81
C GLY A 134 1.15 -1.03 3.92
N LEU A 135 1.42 -1.87 2.91
CA LEU A 135 2.46 -1.59 1.92
C LEU A 135 2.15 -0.33 1.09
N ALA A 136 0.90 -0.18 0.66
CA ALA A 136 0.43 1.02 -0.03
C ALA A 136 0.46 2.27 0.88
N PHE A 137 0.09 2.11 2.14
CA PHE A 137 0.17 3.15 3.17
C PHE A 137 1.61 3.63 3.34
N ILE A 138 2.58 2.73 3.53
CA ILE A 138 4.00 3.08 3.66
C ILE A 138 4.50 3.76 2.39
N ALA A 139 4.12 3.26 1.21
CA ALA A 139 4.47 3.89 -0.06
C ALA A 139 3.97 5.35 -0.13
N GLY A 140 2.73 5.61 0.28
CA GLY A 140 2.15 6.95 0.33
C GLY A 140 2.81 7.86 1.36
N ALA A 141 2.97 7.36 2.59
CA ALA A 141 3.60 8.09 3.70
C ALA A 141 5.07 8.45 3.41
N SER A 142 5.80 7.60 2.70
CA SER A 142 7.21 7.85 2.34
C SER A 142 7.40 9.04 1.39
N ARG A 143 6.35 9.42 0.64
CA ARG A 143 6.38 10.43 -0.43
C ARG A 143 7.42 10.20 -1.54
N PHE A 144 8.14 9.08 -1.53
CA PHE A 144 9.08 8.73 -2.59
C PHE A 144 8.33 8.23 -3.83
N PHE A 145 7.22 7.53 -3.65
CA PHE A 145 6.40 7.05 -4.76
C PHE A 145 5.58 8.20 -5.36
N ALA A 146 5.79 8.49 -6.64
CA ALA A 146 4.88 9.35 -7.40
C ALA A 146 3.57 8.60 -7.70
N PHE A 147 2.45 9.33 -7.77
CA PHE A 147 1.11 8.74 -7.92
C PHE A 147 0.94 7.90 -9.18
N TRP A 148 1.24 8.45 -10.37
CA TRP A 148 1.01 7.74 -11.63
C TRP A 148 1.83 6.44 -11.76
N PRO A 149 3.14 6.42 -11.46
CA PRO A 149 3.89 5.17 -11.49
C PRO A 149 3.46 4.19 -10.38
N PHE A 150 3.01 4.68 -9.23
CA PHE A 150 2.43 3.83 -8.18
C PHE A 150 1.14 3.16 -8.68
N LEU A 151 0.25 3.92 -9.30
CA LEU A 151 -1.00 3.41 -9.87
C LEU A 151 -0.72 2.33 -10.93
N LEU A 152 0.22 2.58 -11.85
CA LEU A 152 0.63 1.58 -12.85
C LEU A 152 1.19 0.32 -12.20
N ALA A 153 2.04 0.46 -11.18
CA ALA A 153 2.58 -0.69 -10.45
C ALA A 153 1.47 -1.50 -9.78
N VAL A 154 0.48 -0.85 -9.16
CA VAL A 154 -0.67 -1.49 -8.52
C VAL A 154 -1.57 -2.19 -9.53
N LEU A 155 -1.91 -1.53 -10.65
CA LEU A 155 -2.71 -2.14 -11.72
C LEU A 155 -2.06 -3.44 -12.20
N CYS A 156 -0.76 -3.42 -12.46
CA CYS A 156 -0.01 -4.60 -12.88
C CYS A 156 0.12 -5.65 -11.77
N ALA A 157 0.33 -5.23 -10.51
CA ALA A 157 0.55 -6.15 -9.40
C ALA A 157 -0.73 -6.89 -8.98
N VAL A 158 -1.90 -6.25 -9.10
CA VAL A 158 -3.20 -6.84 -8.72
C VAL A 158 -3.77 -7.71 -9.84
N ALA A 159 -3.45 -7.44 -11.11
CA ALA A 159 -4.04 -8.12 -12.27
C ALA A 159 -3.92 -9.66 -12.33
N PRO A 160 -2.79 -10.30 -11.96
CA PRO A 160 -2.57 -11.72 -12.27
C PRO A 160 -3.67 -12.65 -11.76
N VAL A 161 -4.09 -12.49 -10.49
CA VAL A 161 -5.07 -13.37 -9.85
C VAL A 161 -6.48 -13.16 -10.44
N PRO A 162 -7.06 -11.95 -10.47
CA PRO A 162 -8.39 -11.75 -11.06
C PRO A 162 -8.45 -12.05 -12.55
N VAL A 163 -7.39 -11.75 -13.33
CA VAL A 163 -7.35 -12.07 -14.77
C VAL A 163 -7.36 -13.57 -14.99
N PHE A 164 -6.61 -14.33 -14.18
CA PHE A 164 -6.63 -15.79 -14.25
C PHE A 164 -8.04 -16.35 -14.04
N PHE A 165 -8.75 -15.90 -13.00
CA PHE A 165 -10.14 -16.33 -12.75
C PHE A 165 -11.11 -15.84 -13.82
N PHE A 166 -10.88 -14.68 -14.43
CA PHE A 166 -11.72 -14.16 -15.49
C PHE A 166 -11.60 -14.98 -16.79
N MET A 167 -10.43 -15.56 -17.05
CA MET A 167 -10.15 -16.38 -18.24
C MET A 167 -10.56 -17.85 -18.09
N MET A 168 -10.79 -18.32 -16.87
CA MET A 168 -11.23 -19.68 -16.55
C MET A 168 -12.76 -19.80 -16.58
#